data_AF-A0A8B3EFM3-F1
#
_entry.id   AF-A0A8B3EFM3-F1
#
_cell.length_a   1.000
_cell.length_b   1.000
_cell.length_c   1.000
_cell.angle_alpha   90.00
_cell.angle_beta   90.00
_cell.angle_gamma   90.00
#
_symmetry.space_group_name_H-M   'P 1'
#
loop_
_entity.id
_entity.type
_entity.pdbx_description
1 polymer ?
#
loop_
_entity_poly.entity_id
_entity_poly.type
_entity_poly.pdbx_seq_one_letter_code
_entity_poly.pdbx_strand_id
1 'polypeptide(L)' 'METIIIDRICTSCGCDKETAREYLDAEVRNLRELRDANDLREGDLESACDNLGIEQDFLPFFCESLIF' A
#
# COMPACT_ATOMS: atom_id res chain seq x y z
N MET A 1 -7.75 10.69 -1.48
CA MET A 1 -6.44 10.22 -0.94
C MET A 1 -5.85 9.16 -1.84
N GLU A 2 -6.63 8.14 -2.19
CA GLU A 2 -6.26 7.10 -3.17
C GLU A 2 -5.67 7.63 -4.50
N THR A 3 -6.26 8.66 -5.11
CA THR A 3 -5.74 9.27 -6.35
C THR A 3 -4.34 9.86 -6.21
N ILE A 4 -3.94 10.28 -5.01
CA ILE A 4 -2.61 10.83 -4.72
C ILE A 4 -1.60 9.70 -4.60
N ILE A 5 -1.97 8.60 -3.93
CA ILE A 5 -1.14 7.39 -3.82
C ILE A 5 -0.85 6.82 -5.21
N ILE A 6 -1.88 6.66 -6.05
CA ILE A 6 -1.70 6.13 -7.41
C ILE A 6 -0.74 7.00 -8.22
N ASP A 7 -0.86 8.34 -8.15
CA ASP A 7 0.03 9.25 -8.86
C ASP A 7 1.49 9.17 -8.34
N ARG A 8 1.66 8.98 -7.02
CA ARG A 8 2.97 8.74 -6.42
C ARG A 8 3.60 7.43 -6.85
N ILE A 9 2.83 6.34 -6.87
CA ILE A 9 3.29 5.02 -7.34
C ILE A 9 3.70 5.12 -8.81
N CYS A 10 2.88 5.74 -9.66
CA CYS A 10 3.22 5.99 -11.06
C CYS A 10 4.52 6.79 -11.21
N THR A 11 4.72 7.82 -10.39
CA THR A 11 5.94 8.65 -10.41
C THR A 11 7.18 7.86 -9.98
N SER A 12 7.04 6.98 -8.99
CA SER A 12 8.14 6.22 -8.41
C SER A 12 8.54 5.02 -9.28
N CYS A 13 7.54 4.26 -9.75
CA CYS A 13 7.73 3.03 -10.50
C CYS A 13 7.79 3.26 -12.03
N GLY A 14 7.36 4.44 -12.50
CA GLY A 14 7.26 4.75 -13.94
C GLY A 14 6.14 3.97 -14.65
N CYS A 15 5.21 3.39 -13.90
CA CYS A 15 4.10 2.60 -14.41
C CYS A 15 2.85 3.47 -14.68
N ASP A 16 1.90 2.94 -15.45
CA ASP A 16 0.60 3.58 -15.68
C ASP A 16 -0.33 3.43 -14.45
N LYS A 17 -1.47 4.12 -14.49
CA LYS A 17 -2.41 4.16 -13.36
C LYS A 17 -3.10 2.83 -13.09
N GLU A 18 -3.26 1.98 -14.11
CA GLU A 18 -3.84 0.64 -13.95
C GLU A 18 -2.83 -0.27 -13.25
N THR A 19 -1.59 -0.29 -13.72
CA THR A 19 -0.50 -1.03 -13.07
C THR A 19 -0.26 -0.56 -11.63
N ALA A 20 -0.24 0.76 -11.39
CA ALA A 20 -0.10 1.32 -10.04
C ALA A 20 -1.25 0.92 -9.10
N ARG A 21 -2.46 0.79 -9.67
CA ARG A 21 -3.64 0.31 -8.94
C ARG A 21 -3.46 -1.15 -8.55
N GLU A 22 -3.02 -2.00 -9.48
CA GLU A 22 -2.76 -3.41 -9.20
C GLU A 22 -1.70 -3.60 -8.11
N TYR A 23 -0.63 -2.81 -8.12
CA TYR A 23 0.37 -2.84 -7.05
C TYR A 23 -0.21 -2.44 -5.70
N LEU A 24 -0.98 -1.35 -5.65
CA LEU A 24 -1.63 -0.93 -4.42
C LEU A 24 -2.59 -2.00 -3.88
N ASP A 25 -3.42 -2.58 -4.75
CA ASP A 25 -4.36 -3.63 -4.39
C ASP A 25 -3.63 -4.91 -3.92
N ALA A 26 -2.49 -5.24 -4.52
CA ALA A 26 -1.67 -6.38 -4.12
C ALA A 26 -1.10 -6.19 -2.69
N GLU A 27 -0.57 -5.01 -2.38
CA GLU A 27 -0.05 -4.71 -1.03
C GLU A 27 -1.17 -4.69 0.01
N VAL A 28 -2.31 -4.06 -0.28
CA VAL A 28 -3.49 -4.07 0.62
C VAL A 28 -3.98 -5.50 0.86
N ARG A 29 -4.02 -6.33 -0.18
CA ARG A 29 -4.38 -7.74 -0.05
C ARG A 29 -3.38 -8.50 0.83
N ASN A 30 -2.08 -8.33 0.61
CA ASN A 30 -1.05 -8.97 1.42
C ASN A 30 -1.18 -8.59 2.91
N LEU A 31 -1.36 -7.30 3.20
CA LEU A 31 -1.58 -6.82 4.56
C LEU A 31 -2.85 -7.38 5.21
N ARG A 32 -3.93 -7.55 4.43
CA ARG A 32 -5.16 -8.21 4.92
C ARG A 32 -4.93 -9.68 5.24
N GLU A 33 -4.17 -10.40 4.43
CA GLU A 33 -3.82 -11.79 4.71
C GLU A 33 -2.97 -11.92 5.97
N LEU A 34 -2.00 -11.03 6.18
CA LEU A 34 -1.22 -10.95 7.42
C LEU A 34 -2.10 -10.62 8.64
N ARG A 35 -3.05 -9.70 8.48
CA ARG A 35 -4.02 -9.33 9.53
C ARG A 35 -4.88 -10.52 9.91
N ASP A 36 -5.45 -11.21 8.93
CA ASP A 36 -6.33 -12.36 9.14
C ASP A 36 -5.56 -13.56 9.73
N ALA A 37 -4.26 -13.66 9.45
CA ALA A 37 -3.34 -14.61 10.07
C ALA A 37 -2.84 -14.18 11.47
N ASN A 38 -3.22 -12.99 11.96
CA ASN A 38 -2.71 -12.38 13.19
C ASN A 38 -1.17 -12.27 13.24
N ASP A 39 -0.54 -12.07 12.07
CA ASP A 39 0.91 -11.85 11.92
C ASP A 39 1.24 -10.44 11.40
N LEU A 40 0.23 -9.59 11.20
CA LEU A 40 0.41 -8.19 10.80
C LEU A 40 1.17 -7.39 11.88
N ARG A 41 2.26 -6.75 11.47
CA ARG A 41 3.11 -5.87 12.29
C ARG A 41 3.22 -4.50 11.65
N GLU A 42 3.66 -3.52 12.45
CA GLU A 42 3.89 -2.15 11.96
C GLU A 42 4.91 -2.12 10.82
N GLY A 43 5.95 -2.96 10.88
CA GLY A 43 6.96 -3.07 9.82
C GLY A 43 6.44 -3.60 8.49
N ASP A 44 5.31 -4.31 8.46
CA ASP A 44 4.68 -4.76 7.20
C ASP A 44 4.04 -3.58 6.47
N LEU A 45 3.48 -2.63 7.22
CA LEU A 45 2.92 -1.40 6.67
C LEU A 45 4.03 -0.51 6.08
N GLU A 46 5.16 -0.40 6.77
CA GLU A 46 6.35 0.30 6.26
C GLU A 46 6.87 -0.36 4.98
N SER A 47 6.96 -1.70 4.98
CA SER A 47 7.41 -2.47 3.82
C SER A 47 6.47 -2.28 2.61
N ALA A 48 5.16 -2.20 2.83
CA ALA A 48 4.20 -1.92 1.76
C ALA A 48 4.43 -0.54 1.13
N CYS A 49 4.70 0.50 1.93
CA CYS A 49 5.06 1.82 1.42
C CYS A 49 6.37 1.77 0.60
N ASP A 50 7.39 1.08 1.10
CA ASP A 50 8.68 0.94 0.41
C ASP A 50 8.55 0.17 -0.91
N ASN A 51 7.76 -0.92 -0.94
CA ASN A 51 7.49 -1.71 -2.14
C ASN A 51 6.80 -0.89 -3.23
N LEU A 52 5.91 0.01 -2.84
CA LEU A 52 5.19 0.92 -3.73
C LEU A 52 6.01 2.16 -4.09
N GLY A 53 7.16 2.34 -3.45
CA GLY A 53 8.03 3.50 -3.61
C GLY A 53 7.36 4.80 -3.19
N ILE A 54 6.51 4.76 -2.16
CA ILE A 54 5.80 5.91 -1.60
C ILE A 54 6.29 6.25 -0.18
N GLU A 55 6.03 7.48 0.23
CA GLU A 55 6.46 8.03 1.52
C GLU A 55 5.71 7.36 2.69
N GLN A 56 6.35 7.23 3.86
CA GLN A 56 5.71 6.66 5.05
C GLN A 56 4.53 7.50 5.58
N ASP A 57 4.35 8.75 5.11
CA ASP A 57 3.15 9.56 5.36
C ASP A 57 1.84 8.89 4.88
N PHE A 58 1.93 7.86 4.03
CA PHE A 58 0.79 7.08 3.55
C PHE A 58 0.47 5.85 4.43
N LEU A 59 1.21 5.59 5.52
CA LEU A 59 0.87 4.53 6.49
C LEU A 59 -0.59 4.59 7.00
N PRO A 60 -1.17 5.77 7.32
CA PRO A 60 -2.56 5.86 7.77
C PRO A 60 -3.56 5.31 6.75
N PHE A 61 -3.27 5.41 5.45
CA PHE A 61 -4.14 4.86 4.40
C PHE A 61 -4.24 3.33 4.48
N PHE A 62 -3.12 2.64 4.73
CA PHE A 62 -3.11 1.20 4.89
C PHE A 62 -3.84 0.79 6.17
N CYS A 63 -3.60 1.49 7.28
CA CYS A 63 -4.34 1.27 8.53
C CYS A 63 -5.85 1.40 8.32
N GLU A 64 -6.33 2.47 7.68
CA GLU A 64 -7.75 2.66 7.37
C GLU A 64 -8.30 1.54 6.47
N SER A 65 -7.52 1.08 5.50
CA SER A 65 -7.89 -0.01 4.57
C SER A 65 -7.97 -1.39 5.24
N LEU A 66 -7.36 -1.53 6.43
CA LEU A 66 -7.30 -2.74 7.25
C LEU A 66 -8.29 -2.73 8.42
N ILE A 67 -8.89 -1.59 8.75
CA ILE A 67 -9.87 -1.45 9.85
C ILE A 67 -11.28 -1.94 9.44
N PHE A 68 -11.54 -2.08 8.13
CA PHE A 68 -12.81 -2.58 7.58
C PHE A 68 -12.73 -4.02 7.05
#